data_AF-A0A091JWY0-F1
#
_entry.id   AF-A0A091JWY0-F1
#
_cell.length_a   1.000
_cell.length_b   1.000
_cell.length_c   1.000
_cell.angle_alpha   90.00
_cell.angle_beta   90.00
_cell.angle_gamma   90.00
#
_symmetry.space_group_name_H-M   'P 1'
#
loop_
_entity.id
_entity.type
_entity.pdbx_description
1 polymer ?
#
loop_
_entity_poly.entity_id
_entity_poly.type
_entity_poly.pdbx_seq_one_letter_code
_entity_poly.pdbx_strand_id
1 'polypeptide(L)'
;RTNVMFLKTHKTASSTVLNLLFRFAERHELTVALPAQQLLHLGYPSSFLAHFVEDFQSIGQNYNIMGNHLRFNPSEVRKVMAADTFYFSILRNPVRLLESSYVYYKNVVPAFRASKDVNEYLASPLRYYWRADRQQNIYARNIMWFDFGYDNNAEDDGRYVQQVLREMEQNFQLMLIAEYFDESMVLLRHGLCWDLDDVVYFRLNSRSRESVQALSPESEERVKAWCSLDWELYLHFNQSFWRRVEEAIGLEQLHKEVDELRARQKELMETCLSEQEAVGKDHIKDKALLPFQSGAANILGYNLRQDLDNRTLRTCQRMVMPELQYMSQLYSAQHP
;
A
#
# COMPACT_ATOMS: atom_id res chain seq x y z
N ARG A 1 -7.70 18.32 4.71
CA ARG A 1 -7.73 17.53 5.98
C ARG A 1 -6.29 17.18 6.37
N THR A 2 -5.95 17.13 7.66
CA THR A 2 -4.58 16.82 8.13
C THR A 2 -4.48 15.55 8.97
N ASN A 3 -5.60 15.10 9.56
CA ASN A 3 -5.67 13.84 10.31
C ASN A 3 -6.11 12.71 9.38
N VAL A 4 -5.20 11.79 9.07
CA VAL A 4 -5.37 10.74 8.06
C VAL A 4 -4.83 9.41 8.56
N MET A 5 -5.67 8.38 8.53
CA MET A 5 -5.27 6.99 8.74
C MET A 5 -5.40 6.23 7.43
N PHE A 6 -4.26 5.75 6.93
CA PHE A 6 -4.17 4.88 5.79
C PHE A 6 -3.87 3.46 6.24
N LEU A 7 -4.84 2.56 6.11
CA LEU A 7 -4.54 1.15 6.31
C LEU A 7 -3.77 0.64 5.08
N LYS A 8 -2.46 0.52 5.24
CA LYS A 8 -1.58 0.03 4.19
C LYS A 8 -1.69 -1.48 4.03
N THR A 9 -2.36 -1.92 2.96
CA THR A 9 -2.45 -3.33 2.58
C THR A 9 -1.24 -3.80 1.77
N HIS A 10 -0.94 -5.10 1.80
CA HIS A 10 0.23 -5.66 1.13
C HIS A 10 0.04 -5.82 -0.37
N LYS A 11 1.05 -5.41 -1.15
CA LYS A 11 1.16 -5.60 -2.62
C LYS A 11 0.07 -4.90 -3.45
N THR A 12 -0.47 -3.80 -2.93
CA THR A 12 -1.56 -2.99 -3.52
C THR A 12 -1.09 -1.62 -4.05
N ALA A 13 0.20 -1.46 -4.36
CA ALA A 13 0.83 -0.16 -4.67
C ALA A 13 0.83 0.85 -3.49
N SER A 14 0.59 0.35 -2.28
CA SER A 14 0.46 1.14 -1.06
C SER A 14 1.73 1.89 -0.61
N SER A 15 2.93 1.47 -1.03
CA SER A 15 4.17 2.25 -0.83
C SER A 15 4.15 3.60 -1.56
N THR A 16 3.46 3.68 -2.71
CA THR A 16 3.31 4.95 -3.45
C THR A 16 2.40 5.90 -2.68
N VAL A 17 1.28 5.40 -2.16
CA VAL A 17 0.36 6.18 -1.32
C VAL A 17 1.06 6.64 -0.04
N LEU A 18 1.83 5.76 0.61
CA LEU A 18 2.56 6.13 1.83
C LEU A 18 3.59 7.25 1.58
N ASN A 19 4.26 7.27 0.43
CA ASN A 19 5.15 8.36 0.04
C ASN A 19 4.40 9.70 -0.07
N LEU A 20 3.18 9.72 -0.63
CA LEU A 20 2.34 10.92 -0.66
C LEU A 20 2.03 11.42 0.74
N LEU A 21 1.64 10.53 1.66
CA LEU A 21 1.33 10.88 3.04
C LEU A 21 2.55 11.43 3.78
N PHE A 22 3.73 10.86 3.57
CA PHE A 22 4.98 11.32 4.17
C PHE A 22 5.41 12.69 3.64
N ARG A 23 5.27 12.93 2.33
CA ARG A 23 5.50 14.24 1.72
C ARG A 23 4.54 15.29 2.26
N PHE A 24 3.27 14.94 2.37
CA PHE A 24 2.25 15.82 2.94
C PHE A 24 2.57 16.14 4.42
N ALA A 25 2.96 15.12 5.20
CA ALA A 25 3.35 15.32 6.60
C ALA A 25 4.54 16.27 6.75
N GLU A 26 5.62 16.09 5.98
CA GLU A 26 6.78 17.00 6.01
C GLU A 26 6.39 18.42 5.59
N ARG A 27 5.60 18.57 4.52
CA ARG A 27 5.19 19.88 3.99
C ARG A 27 4.38 20.70 4.99
N HIS A 28 3.57 20.02 5.81
CA HIS A 28 2.65 20.64 6.75
C HIS A 28 3.09 20.50 8.22
N GLU A 29 4.33 20.07 8.47
CA GLU A 29 4.90 19.90 9.81
C GLU A 29 4.02 19.03 10.73
N LEU A 30 3.46 17.95 10.16
CA LEU A 30 2.54 17.05 10.84
C LEU A 30 3.27 15.89 11.51
N THR A 31 2.68 15.37 12.58
CA THR A 31 3.19 14.20 13.30
C THR A 31 2.73 12.89 12.63
N VAL A 32 3.69 11.98 12.44
CA VAL A 32 3.44 10.64 11.90
C VAL A 32 3.56 9.60 13.03
N ALA A 33 2.58 8.71 13.15
CA ALA A 33 2.61 7.57 14.06
C ALA A 33 3.57 6.49 13.52
N LEU A 34 4.86 6.66 13.85
CA LEU A 34 5.93 5.76 13.40
C LEU A 34 6.08 4.55 14.32
N PRO A 35 6.60 3.41 13.82
CA PRO A 35 6.82 2.24 14.64
C PRO A 35 7.87 2.45 15.72
N ALA A 36 7.60 1.89 16.91
CA ALA A 36 8.50 2.01 18.03
C ALA A 36 9.85 1.32 17.79
N GLN A 37 10.92 1.82 18.43
CA GLN A 37 12.27 1.22 18.40
C GLN A 37 12.86 1.08 16.97
N GLN A 38 12.51 2.01 16.07
CA GLN A 38 12.92 1.97 14.66
C GLN A 38 12.52 0.69 13.92
N LEU A 39 11.48 0.00 14.37
CA LEU A 39 10.91 -1.15 13.66
C LEU A 39 10.28 -0.70 12.33
N LEU A 40 10.04 -1.65 11.43
CA LEU A 40 9.47 -1.35 10.11
C LEU A 40 7.94 -1.25 10.13
N HIS A 41 7.31 -2.02 11.02
CA HIS A 41 5.86 -2.20 11.07
C HIS A 41 5.36 -1.91 12.49
N LEU A 42 4.10 -1.50 12.57
CA LEU A 42 3.39 -1.27 13.82
C LEU A 42 2.87 -2.60 14.39
N GLY A 43 3.81 -3.49 14.75
CA GLY A 43 3.54 -4.78 15.41
C GLY A 43 3.05 -5.91 14.52
N TYR A 44 3.04 -5.74 13.20
CA TYR A 44 2.62 -6.77 12.25
C TYR A 44 3.50 -8.03 12.35
N PRO A 45 2.93 -9.27 12.36
CA PRO A 45 1.56 -9.63 12.01
C PRO A 45 0.55 -9.71 13.18
N SER A 46 0.96 -9.33 14.38
CA SER A 46 0.04 -9.25 15.52
C SER A 46 -0.99 -8.13 15.30
N SER A 47 -2.17 -8.27 15.89
CA SER A 47 -3.17 -7.20 15.91
C SER A 47 -2.54 -5.92 16.48
N PHE A 48 -2.78 -4.78 15.84
CA PHE A 48 -2.21 -3.50 16.24
C PHE A 48 -2.62 -3.16 17.68
N LEU A 49 -1.64 -2.69 18.45
CA LEU A 49 -1.80 -2.12 19.79
C LEU A 49 -1.14 -0.75 19.81
N ALA A 50 -1.74 0.22 20.51
CA ALA A 50 -1.27 1.60 20.46
C ALA A 50 0.20 1.78 20.91
N HIS A 51 0.70 0.91 21.80
CA HIS A 51 2.10 0.93 22.26
C HIS A 51 3.13 0.53 21.19
N PHE A 52 2.71 0.08 20.00
CA PHE A 52 3.62 -0.12 18.87
C PHE A 52 4.00 1.18 18.19
N VAL A 53 3.36 2.31 18.53
CA VAL A 53 3.75 3.64 18.06
C VAL A 53 4.85 4.20 18.98
N GLU A 54 5.89 4.74 18.37
CA GLU A 54 7.01 5.37 19.08
C GLU A 54 6.50 6.49 19.99
N ASP A 55 7.01 6.50 21.23
CA ASP A 55 6.66 7.49 22.25
C ASP A 55 5.16 7.58 22.59
N PHE A 56 4.33 6.60 22.20
CA PHE A 56 2.90 6.65 22.50
C PHE A 56 2.59 6.73 24.01
N GLN A 57 3.40 6.07 24.84
CA GLN A 57 3.22 6.09 26.29
C GLN A 57 3.52 7.47 26.91
N SER A 58 4.37 8.28 26.28
CA SER A 58 4.76 9.61 26.75
C SER A 58 3.94 10.73 26.10
N ILE A 59 3.69 10.64 24.79
CA ILE A 59 2.95 11.63 24.00
C ILE A 59 1.44 11.44 24.11
N GLY A 60 0.97 10.19 24.17
CA GLY A 60 -0.44 9.86 24.17
C GLY A 60 -1.06 9.97 22.77
N GLN A 61 -2.20 10.65 22.65
CA GLN A 61 -3.05 10.65 21.45
C GLN A 61 -2.73 11.83 20.51
N ASN A 62 -3.39 11.82 19.33
CA ASN A 62 -3.45 12.90 18.33
C ASN A 62 -2.29 12.97 17.34
N TYR A 63 -1.79 11.82 16.89
CA TYR A 63 -0.96 11.80 15.69
C TYR A 63 -1.79 12.20 14.47
N ASN A 64 -1.19 12.95 13.54
CA ASN A 64 -1.89 13.41 12.35
C ASN A 64 -1.95 12.32 11.29
N ILE A 65 -0.85 11.62 11.02
CA ILE A 65 -0.76 10.65 9.93
C ILE A 65 -0.37 9.27 10.47
N MET A 66 -1.09 8.23 10.05
CA MET A 66 -0.74 6.84 10.35
C MET A 66 -0.86 6.01 9.07
N GLY A 67 0.23 5.39 8.64
CA GLY A 67 0.27 4.69 7.34
C GLY A 67 1.23 3.51 7.22
N ASN A 68 2.03 3.21 8.26
CA ASN A 68 2.90 2.04 8.27
C ASN A 68 2.09 0.74 8.36
N HIS A 69 2.67 -0.38 7.89
CA HIS A 69 1.99 -1.69 7.96
C HIS A 69 1.59 -2.05 9.39
N LEU A 70 0.32 -2.43 9.53
CA LEU A 70 -0.30 -2.88 10.77
C LEU A 70 -1.42 -3.87 10.44
N ARG A 71 -1.79 -4.71 11.40
CA ARG A 71 -3.03 -5.49 11.32
C ARG A 71 -4.13 -4.74 12.05
N PHE A 72 -5.17 -4.33 11.34
CA PHE A 72 -6.12 -3.33 11.82
C PHE A 72 -6.82 -3.75 13.11
N ASN A 73 -6.86 -2.82 14.06
CA ASN A 73 -7.62 -2.92 15.30
C ASN A 73 -8.27 -1.55 15.54
N PRO A 74 -9.56 -1.38 15.23
CA PRO A 74 -10.20 -0.07 15.25
C PRO A 74 -10.16 0.58 16.64
N SER A 75 -10.32 -0.21 17.71
CA SER A 75 -10.27 0.34 19.07
C SER A 75 -8.89 0.86 19.47
N GLU A 76 -7.81 0.24 18.99
CA GLU A 76 -6.44 0.68 19.29
C GLU A 76 -6.01 1.84 18.39
N VAL A 77 -6.39 1.82 17.11
CA VAL A 77 -6.10 2.94 16.20
C VAL A 77 -6.75 4.24 16.68
N ARG A 78 -7.99 4.18 17.20
CA ARG A 78 -8.68 5.35 17.79
C ARG A 78 -7.99 5.92 19.04
N LYS A 79 -7.08 5.17 19.69
CA LYS A 79 -6.28 5.72 20.80
C LYS A 79 -5.13 6.60 20.29
N VAL A 80 -4.67 6.38 19.06
CA VAL A 80 -3.53 7.08 18.46
C VAL A 80 -4.01 8.29 17.66
N MET A 81 -5.06 8.09 16.87
CA MET A 81 -5.57 9.06 15.91
C MET A 81 -6.59 10.03 16.52
N ALA A 82 -6.63 11.26 16.02
CA ALA A 82 -7.65 12.25 16.40
C ALA A 82 -9.06 11.81 15.98
N ALA A 83 -10.10 12.32 16.65
CA ALA A 83 -11.49 11.90 16.43
C ALA A 83 -12.04 12.23 15.01
N ASP A 84 -11.52 13.26 14.36
CA ASP A 84 -11.92 13.71 13.01
C ASP A 84 -11.06 13.09 11.88
N THR A 85 -10.28 12.05 12.20
CA THR A 85 -9.38 11.37 11.27
C THR A 85 -10.14 10.79 10.07
N PHE A 86 -9.60 11.01 8.87
CA PHE A 86 -10.08 10.39 7.65
C PHE A 86 -9.39 9.04 7.44
N TYR A 87 -10.16 7.97 7.51
CA TYR A 87 -9.74 6.59 7.33
C TYR A 87 -9.94 6.15 5.88
N PHE A 88 -8.86 5.68 5.26
CA PHE A 88 -8.92 5.07 3.95
C PHE A 88 -7.97 3.89 3.81
N SER A 89 -8.16 3.09 2.77
CA SER A 89 -7.29 1.98 2.42
C SER A 89 -7.23 1.82 0.91
N ILE A 90 -6.44 0.88 0.43
CA ILE A 90 -6.34 0.51 -0.99
C ILE A 90 -6.44 -0.99 -1.15
N LEU A 91 -7.17 -1.43 -2.18
CA LEU A 91 -7.33 -2.83 -2.54
C LEU A 91 -6.74 -3.09 -3.92
N ARG A 92 -6.58 -4.36 -4.24
CA ARG A 92 -6.12 -4.82 -5.56
C ARG A 92 -6.82 -6.10 -5.93
N ASN A 93 -6.99 -6.35 -7.22
CA ASN A 93 -7.53 -7.62 -7.71
C ASN A 93 -6.73 -8.80 -7.12
N PRO A 94 -7.38 -9.75 -6.41
CA PRO A 94 -6.69 -10.85 -5.73
C PRO A 94 -5.85 -11.73 -6.65
N VAL A 95 -6.24 -11.87 -7.92
CA VAL A 95 -5.48 -12.62 -8.94
C VAL A 95 -4.09 -11.99 -9.14
N ARG A 96 -4.06 -10.67 -9.35
CA ARG A 96 -2.80 -9.91 -9.52
C ARG A 96 -2.04 -9.75 -8.21
N LEU A 97 -2.76 -9.66 -7.09
CA LEU A 97 -2.17 -9.55 -5.78
C LEU A 97 -1.44 -10.85 -5.40
N LEU A 98 -2.06 -12.02 -5.57
CA LEU A 98 -1.45 -13.29 -5.15
C LEU A 98 -0.18 -13.58 -5.94
N GLU A 99 -0.16 -13.34 -7.26
CA GLU A 99 1.06 -13.51 -8.06
C GLU A 99 2.14 -12.51 -7.65
N SER A 100 1.78 -11.25 -7.37
CA SER A 100 2.72 -10.27 -6.84
C SER A 100 3.27 -10.66 -5.46
N SER A 101 2.43 -11.23 -4.60
CA SER A 101 2.79 -11.76 -3.28
C SER A 101 3.72 -12.96 -3.41
N TYR A 102 3.38 -13.92 -4.28
CA TYR A 102 4.15 -15.12 -4.56
C TYR A 102 5.60 -14.80 -4.92
N VAL A 103 5.80 -13.91 -5.89
CA VAL A 103 7.14 -13.53 -6.35
C VAL A 103 7.90 -12.78 -5.26
N TYR A 104 7.25 -11.81 -4.59
CA TYR A 104 7.90 -10.97 -3.60
C TYR A 104 8.29 -11.74 -2.33
N TYR A 105 7.45 -12.65 -1.87
CA TYR A 105 7.67 -13.44 -0.66
C TYR A 105 8.18 -14.86 -0.93
N LYS A 106 8.58 -15.16 -2.18
CA LYS A 106 9.02 -16.49 -2.65
C LYS A 106 9.98 -17.20 -1.69
N ASN A 107 10.92 -16.46 -1.12
CA ASN A 107 11.99 -17.01 -0.30
C ASN A 107 11.67 -17.02 1.20
N VAL A 108 10.58 -16.39 1.66
CA VAL A 108 10.29 -16.23 3.11
C VAL A 108 9.01 -16.94 3.53
N VAL A 109 8.04 -17.11 2.62
CA VAL A 109 6.79 -17.83 2.89
C VAL A 109 6.99 -19.32 2.59
N PRO A 110 6.85 -20.22 3.60
CA PRO A 110 7.05 -21.67 3.40
C PRO A 110 6.25 -22.25 2.24
N ALA A 111 4.96 -21.90 2.13
CA ALA A 111 4.08 -22.38 1.07
C ALA A 111 4.57 -21.98 -0.33
N PHE A 112 5.13 -20.79 -0.48
CA PHE A 112 5.67 -20.32 -1.76
C PHE A 112 7.04 -20.90 -2.04
N ARG A 113 7.91 -21.03 -1.04
CA ARG A 113 9.27 -21.55 -1.21
C ARG A 113 9.26 -22.99 -1.75
N ALA A 114 8.28 -23.79 -1.33
CA ALA A 114 8.20 -25.20 -1.63
C ALA A 114 7.69 -25.55 -3.05
N SER A 115 7.01 -24.65 -3.74
CA SER A 115 6.57 -24.85 -5.14
C SER A 115 7.62 -24.34 -6.14
N LYS A 116 7.57 -24.71 -7.42
CA LYS A 116 8.46 -24.11 -8.44
C LYS A 116 7.99 -22.71 -8.85
N ASP A 117 6.73 -22.61 -9.26
CA ASP A 117 6.11 -21.38 -9.78
C ASP A 117 4.67 -21.21 -9.25
N VAL A 118 4.08 -20.05 -9.54
CA VAL A 118 2.75 -19.69 -9.03
C VAL A 118 1.65 -20.62 -9.54
N ASN A 119 1.79 -21.17 -10.75
CA ASN A 119 0.79 -22.08 -11.33
C ASN A 119 0.84 -23.45 -10.65
N GLU A 120 2.03 -23.97 -10.37
CA GLU A 120 2.19 -25.21 -9.59
C GLU A 120 1.60 -25.05 -8.18
N TYR A 121 1.90 -23.94 -7.51
CA TYR A 121 1.33 -23.63 -6.20
C TYR A 121 -0.21 -23.66 -6.25
N LEU A 122 -0.80 -22.97 -7.22
CA LEU A 122 -2.25 -22.85 -7.37
C LEU A 122 -2.95 -24.13 -7.80
N ALA A 123 -2.25 -25.04 -8.48
CA ALA A 123 -2.80 -26.35 -8.82
C ALA A 123 -3.11 -27.19 -7.57
N SER A 124 -2.44 -26.95 -6.45
CA SER A 124 -2.66 -27.67 -5.19
C SER A 124 -2.19 -26.87 -3.96
N PRO A 125 -2.79 -25.70 -3.64
CA PRO A 125 -2.25 -24.80 -2.61
C PRO A 125 -2.22 -25.44 -1.22
N LEU A 126 -3.20 -26.29 -0.91
CA LEU A 126 -3.26 -27.05 0.35
C LEU A 126 -2.11 -28.04 0.53
N ARG A 127 -1.43 -28.46 -0.55
CA ARG A 127 -0.22 -29.29 -0.46
C ARG A 127 0.95 -28.51 0.15
N TYR A 128 0.98 -27.20 -0.03
CA TYR A 128 2.06 -26.31 0.41
C TYR A 128 1.68 -25.46 1.63
N TYR A 129 0.39 -25.17 1.83
CA TYR A 129 -0.11 -24.36 2.93
C TYR A 129 -0.36 -25.20 4.20
N TRP A 130 0.70 -25.45 4.96
CA TRP A 130 0.64 -26.33 6.14
C TRP A 130 0.11 -25.60 7.36
N ARG A 131 -0.70 -26.29 8.19
CA ARG A 131 -1.30 -25.70 9.39
C ARG A 131 -0.27 -25.23 10.42
N ALA A 132 0.85 -25.94 10.53
CA ALA A 132 1.94 -25.58 11.44
C ALA A 132 2.60 -24.24 11.07
N ASP A 133 2.58 -23.87 9.78
CA ASP A 133 3.23 -22.67 9.24
C ASP A 133 2.25 -21.50 9.00
N ARG A 134 1.06 -21.55 9.62
CA ARG A 134 -0.02 -20.57 9.36
C ARG A 134 0.42 -19.13 9.57
N GLN A 135 1.24 -18.87 10.60
CA GLN A 135 1.73 -17.52 10.89
C GLN A 135 2.67 -16.99 9.80
N GLN A 136 3.53 -17.85 9.24
CA GLN A 136 4.44 -17.47 8.16
C GLN A 136 3.73 -17.41 6.80
N ASN A 137 2.66 -18.19 6.63
CA ASN A 137 1.91 -18.29 5.38
C ASN A 137 0.81 -17.23 5.21
N ILE A 138 0.71 -16.21 6.07
CA ILE A 138 -0.30 -15.13 5.95
C ILE A 138 -0.30 -14.44 4.59
N TYR A 139 0.86 -14.32 3.94
CA TYR A 139 1.00 -13.73 2.60
C TYR A 139 0.48 -14.60 1.45
N ALA A 140 0.13 -15.86 1.73
CA ALA A 140 -0.25 -16.84 0.73
C ALA A 140 -1.75 -17.02 0.54
N ARG A 141 -2.59 -16.38 1.38
CA ARG A 141 -4.04 -16.52 1.35
C ARG A 141 -4.72 -15.33 2.03
N ASN A 142 -5.69 -14.71 1.36
CA ASN A 142 -6.55 -13.65 1.90
C ASN A 142 -5.79 -12.56 2.69
N ILE A 143 -4.70 -12.03 2.15
CA ILE A 143 -3.85 -11.10 2.90
C ILE A 143 -4.50 -9.73 3.08
N MET A 144 -5.32 -9.25 2.14
CA MET A 144 -6.03 -7.99 2.39
C MET A 144 -6.99 -8.17 3.56
N TRP A 145 -7.76 -9.26 3.60
CA TRP A 145 -8.62 -9.62 4.72
C TRP A 145 -7.87 -9.68 6.05
N PHE A 146 -6.65 -10.25 6.04
CA PHE A 146 -5.76 -10.27 7.19
C PHE A 146 -5.34 -8.88 7.65
N ASP A 147 -4.93 -8.01 6.70
CA ASP A 147 -4.50 -6.64 6.97
C ASP A 147 -5.62 -5.83 7.65
N PHE A 148 -6.89 -6.06 7.27
CA PHE A 148 -8.07 -5.47 7.90
C PHE A 148 -8.40 -6.03 9.30
N GLY A 149 -7.60 -6.95 9.84
CA GLY A 149 -7.72 -7.44 11.21
C GLY A 149 -8.35 -8.83 11.34
N TYR A 150 -8.92 -9.37 10.28
CA TYR A 150 -9.71 -10.59 10.32
C TYR A 150 -8.88 -11.87 10.12
N ASP A 151 -9.47 -13.03 10.37
CA ASP A 151 -8.82 -14.32 10.11
C ASP A 151 -8.83 -14.63 8.60
N ASN A 152 -7.65 -14.74 8.00
CA ASN A 152 -7.46 -15.03 6.58
C ASN A 152 -7.75 -16.50 6.20
N ASN A 153 -7.96 -17.35 7.21
CA ASN A 153 -8.38 -18.74 7.06
C ASN A 153 -9.85 -18.98 7.43
N ALA A 154 -10.61 -17.92 7.72
CA ALA A 154 -12.03 -18.03 7.98
C ALA A 154 -12.77 -18.70 6.82
N GLU A 155 -13.87 -19.36 7.13
CA GLU A 155 -14.76 -19.91 6.12
C GLU A 155 -15.46 -18.77 5.38
N ASP A 156 -15.70 -18.99 4.09
CA ASP A 156 -16.46 -18.09 3.23
C ASP A 156 -17.97 -18.29 3.48
N ASP A 157 -18.39 -17.94 4.70
CA ASP A 157 -19.79 -17.89 5.08
C ASP A 157 -20.38 -16.53 4.71
N GLY A 158 -21.40 -16.54 3.87
CA GLY A 158 -21.99 -15.30 3.35
C GLY A 158 -22.50 -14.34 4.43
N ARG A 159 -22.95 -14.83 5.59
CA ARG A 159 -23.38 -13.92 6.69
C ARG A 159 -22.18 -13.25 7.35
N TYR A 160 -21.13 -14.02 7.62
CA TYR A 160 -19.87 -13.51 8.16
C TYR A 160 -19.23 -12.49 7.21
N VAL A 161 -19.08 -12.82 5.92
CA VAL A 161 -18.50 -11.93 4.91
C VAL A 161 -19.27 -10.61 4.85
N GLN A 162 -20.61 -10.68 4.76
CA GLN A 162 -21.45 -9.48 4.72
C GLN A 162 -21.39 -8.64 6.00
N GLN A 163 -21.21 -9.27 7.16
CA GLN A 163 -20.98 -8.53 8.40
C GLN A 163 -19.65 -7.77 8.35
N VAL A 164 -18.57 -8.45 7.96
CA VAL A 164 -17.24 -7.83 7.87
C VAL A 164 -17.22 -6.68 6.87
N LEU A 165 -17.85 -6.83 5.70
CA LEU A 165 -17.93 -5.76 4.70
C LEU A 165 -18.62 -4.51 5.26
N ARG A 166 -19.73 -4.67 5.99
CA ARG A 166 -20.42 -3.55 6.66
C ARG A 166 -19.56 -2.90 7.75
N GLU A 167 -18.83 -3.70 8.53
CA GLU A 167 -17.90 -3.17 9.54
C GLU A 167 -16.77 -2.38 8.87
N MET A 168 -16.26 -2.82 7.72
CA MET A 168 -15.27 -2.06 6.95
C MET A 168 -15.85 -0.75 6.41
N GLU A 169 -17.06 -0.74 5.86
CA GLU A 169 -17.73 0.48 5.39
C GLU A 169 -17.94 1.51 6.51
N GLN A 170 -18.20 1.05 7.73
CA GLN A 170 -18.34 1.92 8.90
C GLN A 170 -17.01 2.52 9.36
N ASN A 171 -15.91 1.77 9.23
CA ASN A 171 -14.59 2.23 9.69
C ASN A 171 -13.83 3.06 8.64
N PHE A 172 -14.07 2.83 7.34
CA PHE A 172 -13.31 3.45 6.25
C PHE A 172 -14.18 4.34 5.37
N GLN A 173 -13.85 5.62 5.32
CA GLN A 173 -14.55 6.60 4.48
C GLN A 173 -14.25 6.40 2.99
N LEU A 174 -13.09 5.85 2.66
CA LEU A 174 -12.70 5.62 1.27
C LEU A 174 -11.90 4.31 1.08
N MET A 175 -12.24 3.54 0.05
CA MET A 175 -11.45 2.40 -0.42
C MET A 175 -11.00 2.67 -1.85
N LEU A 176 -9.69 2.75 -2.05
CA LEU A 176 -9.05 2.94 -3.35
C LEU A 176 -8.87 1.59 -4.06
N ILE A 177 -8.74 1.61 -5.38
CA ILE A 177 -8.53 0.42 -6.21
C ILE A 177 -7.25 0.58 -7.03
N ALA A 178 -6.27 -0.28 -6.82
CA ALA A 178 -4.95 -0.18 -7.44
C ALA A 178 -4.97 -0.30 -8.98
N GLU A 179 -5.98 -0.97 -9.55
CA GLU A 179 -6.22 -1.05 -10.99
C GLU A 179 -6.64 0.31 -11.60
N TYR A 180 -7.24 1.19 -10.80
CA TYR A 180 -7.69 2.54 -11.17
C TYR A 180 -6.91 3.56 -10.34
N PHE A 181 -5.57 3.47 -10.37
CA PHE A 181 -4.72 4.23 -9.44
C PHE A 181 -4.82 5.74 -9.66
N ASP A 182 -4.88 6.21 -10.91
CA ASP A 182 -5.01 7.64 -11.22
C ASP A 182 -6.36 8.17 -10.74
N GLU A 183 -7.44 7.46 -11.06
CA GLU A 183 -8.80 7.76 -10.60
C GLU A 183 -8.88 7.73 -9.06
N SER A 184 -8.18 6.78 -8.44
CA SER A 184 -8.08 6.65 -6.99
C SER A 184 -7.36 7.85 -6.35
N MET A 185 -6.31 8.39 -6.99
CA MET A 185 -5.61 9.58 -6.48
C MET A 185 -6.48 10.83 -6.62
N VAL A 186 -7.23 10.97 -7.71
CA VAL A 186 -8.21 12.05 -7.88
C VAL A 186 -9.31 11.92 -6.83
N LEU A 187 -9.88 10.74 -6.61
CA LEU A 187 -10.91 10.52 -5.59
C LEU A 187 -10.37 10.79 -4.17
N LEU A 188 -9.13 10.40 -3.88
CA LEU A 188 -8.46 10.68 -2.61
C LEU A 188 -8.27 12.19 -2.40
N ARG A 189 -7.84 12.93 -3.43
CA ARG A 189 -7.69 14.39 -3.42
C ARG A 189 -8.99 15.06 -3.00
N HIS A 190 -10.11 14.67 -3.60
CA HIS A 190 -11.44 15.18 -3.24
C HIS A 190 -11.83 14.81 -1.80
N GLY A 191 -11.66 13.54 -1.40
CA GLY A 191 -12.00 13.08 -0.05
C GLY A 191 -11.22 13.77 1.07
N LEU A 192 -9.96 14.12 0.81
CA LEU A 192 -9.08 14.82 1.76
C LEU A 192 -9.12 16.34 1.62
N CYS A 193 -9.74 16.87 0.56
CA CYS A 193 -9.68 18.28 0.17
C CYS A 193 -8.22 18.75 0.06
N TRP A 194 -7.42 18.00 -0.69
CA TRP A 194 -6.01 18.27 -0.94
C TRP A 194 -5.80 18.94 -2.31
N ASP A 195 -4.66 19.59 -2.47
CA ASP A 195 -4.29 20.16 -3.76
C ASP A 195 -3.78 19.07 -4.71
N LEU A 196 -3.72 19.39 -6.01
CA LEU A 196 -3.21 18.46 -7.02
C LEU A 196 -1.79 17.97 -6.67
N ASP A 197 -0.91 18.90 -6.28
CA ASP A 197 0.50 18.59 -5.97
C ASP A 197 0.68 17.67 -4.74
N ASP A 198 -0.33 17.57 -3.88
CA ASP A 198 -0.32 16.67 -2.71
C ASP A 198 -0.58 15.21 -3.10
N VAL A 199 -1.20 14.97 -4.26
CA VAL A 199 -1.52 13.61 -4.77
C VAL A 199 -0.72 13.20 -6.00
N VAL A 200 0.11 14.09 -6.56
CA VAL A 200 1.02 13.73 -7.66
C VAL A 200 2.11 12.79 -7.15
N TYR A 201 2.24 11.64 -7.80
CA TYR A 201 3.07 10.53 -7.34
C TYR A 201 4.06 10.08 -8.41
N PHE A 202 5.18 9.49 -8.00
CA PHE A 202 5.96 8.58 -8.85
C PHE A 202 5.69 7.14 -8.41
N ARG A 203 5.69 6.20 -9.35
CA ARG A 203 5.33 4.82 -9.04
C ARG A 203 6.47 4.13 -8.29
N LEU A 204 6.34 3.99 -6.98
CA LEU A 204 7.36 3.38 -6.13
C LEU A 204 7.07 1.89 -5.89
N ASN A 205 8.14 1.14 -5.59
CA ASN A 205 8.08 -0.29 -5.30
C ASN A 205 7.45 -1.12 -6.44
N SER A 206 7.54 -0.62 -7.68
CA SER A 206 7.18 -1.37 -8.87
C SER A 206 8.27 -2.38 -9.19
N ARG A 207 7.87 -3.57 -9.63
CA ARG A 207 8.83 -4.59 -10.08
C ARG A 207 8.95 -4.61 -11.60
N SER A 208 10.09 -5.11 -12.08
CA SER A 208 10.37 -5.29 -13.50
C SER A 208 9.40 -6.30 -14.14
N ARG A 209 9.10 -6.12 -15.43
CA ARG A 209 8.17 -7.00 -16.17
C ARG A 209 8.69 -8.44 -16.25
N GLU A 210 10.00 -8.63 -16.27
CA GLU A 210 10.67 -9.93 -16.33
C GLU A 210 10.44 -10.76 -15.05
N SER A 211 10.16 -10.10 -13.92
CA SER A 211 9.85 -10.77 -12.66
C SER A 211 8.37 -11.14 -12.49
N VAL A 212 7.51 -10.77 -13.43
CA VAL A 212 6.08 -11.09 -13.41
C VAL A 212 5.86 -12.50 -13.98
N GLN A 213 5.18 -13.36 -13.21
CA GLN A 213 4.83 -14.69 -13.70
C GLN A 213 3.47 -14.67 -14.41
N ALA A 214 3.39 -15.30 -15.58
CA ALA A 214 2.12 -15.47 -16.28
C ALA A 214 1.27 -16.54 -15.56
N LEU A 215 0.03 -16.17 -15.23
CA LEU A 215 -0.98 -17.10 -14.73
C LEU A 215 -1.70 -17.76 -15.90
N SER A 216 -1.94 -19.07 -15.81
CA SER A 216 -2.88 -19.72 -16.73
C SER A 216 -4.32 -19.30 -16.40
N PRO A 217 -5.25 -19.34 -17.36
CA PRO A 217 -6.67 -19.03 -17.09
C PRO A 217 -7.26 -19.89 -15.95
N GLU A 218 -6.84 -21.16 -15.86
CA GLU A 218 -7.24 -22.05 -14.76
C GLU A 218 -6.69 -21.59 -13.41
N SER A 219 -5.43 -21.15 -13.38
CA SER A 219 -4.82 -20.60 -12.16
C SER A 219 -5.52 -19.31 -11.72
N GLU A 220 -5.96 -18.46 -12.65
CA GLU A 220 -6.70 -17.23 -12.30
C GLU A 220 -8.00 -17.55 -11.55
N GLU A 221 -8.78 -18.54 -11.99
CA GLU A 221 -9.98 -19.00 -11.28
C GLU A 221 -9.65 -19.66 -9.94
N ARG A 222 -8.56 -20.44 -9.88
CA ARG A 222 -8.07 -21.03 -8.63
C ARG A 222 -7.68 -19.98 -7.60
N VAL A 223 -7.13 -18.82 -8.02
CA VAL A 223 -6.86 -17.72 -7.08
C VAL A 223 -8.15 -17.22 -6.45
N LYS A 224 -9.20 -17.01 -7.23
CA LYS A 224 -10.49 -16.51 -6.72
C LYS A 224 -11.08 -17.47 -5.68
N ALA A 225 -11.00 -18.78 -5.92
CA ALA A 225 -11.44 -19.78 -4.95
C ALA A 225 -10.52 -19.88 -3.71
N TRP A 226 -9.21 -19.80 -3.91
CA TRP A 226 -8.24 -19.93 -2.81
C TRP A 226 -8.24 -18.70 -1.87
N CYS A 227 -8.37 -17.52 -2.47
CA CYS A 227 -8.44 -16.22 -1.81
C CYS A 227 -9.87 -15.64 -1.88
N SER A 228 -10.88 -16.45 -1.55
CA SER A 228 -12.28 -16.07 -1.77
C SER A 228 -12.75 -14.89 -0.92
N LEU A 229 -12.24 -14.73 0.31
CA LEU A 229 -12.55 -13.57 1.15
C LEU A 229 -12.01 -12.27 0.52
N ASP A 230 -10.77 -12.29 0.02
CA ASP A 230 -10.20 -11.15 -0.72
C ASP A 230 -10.95 -10.89 -2.04
N TRP A 231 -11.53 -11.93 -2.65
CA TRP A 231 -12.34 -11.82 -3.86
C TRP A 231 -13.67 -11.11 -3.60
N GLU A 232 -14.42 -11.52 -2.58
CA GLU A 232 -15.64 -10.85 -2.15
C GLU A 232 -15.36 -9.40 -1.72
N LEU A 233 -14.26 -9.17 -1.00
CA LEU A 233 -13.79 -7.84 -0.64
C LEU A 233 -13.59 -6.94 -1.86
N TYR A 234 -12.86 -7.44 -2.85
CA TYR A 234 -12.55 -6.68 -4.06
C TYR A 234 -13.82 -6.39 -4.88
N LEU A 235 -14.71 -7.37 -5.06
CA LEU A 235 -15.97 -7.16 -5.80
C LEU A 235 -16.83 -6.07 -5.16
N HIS A 236 -17.04 -6.16 -3.84
CA HIS A 236 -17.85 -5.19 -3.08
C HIS A 236 -17.29 -3.77 -3.21
N PHE A 237 -16.00 -3.59 -2.91
CA PHE A 237 -15.42 -2.27 -2.88
C PHE A 237 -15.11 -1.69 -4.26
N ASN A 238 -14.86 -2.52 -5.28
CA ASN A 238 -14.79 -2.05 -6.67
C ASN A 238 -16.13 -1.46 -7.13
N GLN A 239 -17.24 -2.10 -6.80
CA GLN A 239 -18.57 -1.53 -7.08
C GLN A 239 -18.82 -0.24 -6.28
N SER A 240 -18.43 -0.21 -5.00
CA SER A 240 -18.58 0.99 -4.17
C SER A 240 -17.71 2.17 -4.66
N PHE A 241 -16.53 1.88 -5.22
CA PHE A 241 -15.59 2.87 -5.72
C PHE A 241 -16.21 3.70 -6.83
N TRP A 242 -16.78 3.04 -7.86
CA TRP A 242 -17.40 3.75 -8.98
C TRP A 242 -18.68 4.51 -8.59
N ARG A 243 -19.43 4.02 -7.59
CA ARG A 243 -20.53 4.79 -7.00
C ARG A 243 -20.03 6.09 -6.36
N ARG A 244 -18.97 6.01 -5.55
CA ARG A 244 -18.35 7.19 -4.92
C ARG A 244 -17.78 8.18 -5.94
N VAL A 245 -17.15 7.68 -7.00
CA VAL A 245 -16.67 8.51 -8.12
C VAL A 245 -17.82 9.33 -8.71
N GLU A 246 -18.94 8.67 -9.04
CA GLU A 246 -20.09 9.34 -9.64
C GLU A 246 -20.75 10.34 -8.68
N GLU A 247 -20.88 9.98 -7.40
CA GLU A 247 -21.48 10.83 -6.37
C GLU A 247 -20.65 12.07 -6.02
N ALA A 248 -19.32 11.94 -5.97
CA ALA A 248 -18.43 12.99 -5.49
C ALA A 248 -17.91 13.91 -6.62
N ILE A 249 -17.74 13.39 -7.83
CA ILE A 249 -17.01 14.07 -8.91
C ILE A 249 -17.80 14.02 -10.23
N GLY A 250 -18.33 12.84 -10.57
CA GLY A 250 -18.90 12.53 -11.89
C GLY A 250 -17.84 12.10 -12.90
N LEU A 251 -18.17 11.15 -13.77
CA LEU A 251 -17.20 10.52 -14.69
C LEU A 251 -16.52 11.48 -15.68
N GLU A 252 -17.23 12.48 -16.20
CA GLU A 252 -16.63 13.44 -17.14
C GLU A 252 -15.56 14.30 -16.47
N GLN A 253 -15.86 14.78 -15.26
CA GLN A 253 -14.93 15.60 -14.49
C GLN A 253 -13.75 14.77 -13.98
N LEU A 254 -13.98 13.52 -13.58
CA LEU A 254 -12.92 12.58 -13.21
C LEU A 254 -11.89 12.44 -14.33
N HIS A 255 -12.32 12.22 -15.58
CA HIS A 255 -11.38 12.07 -16.69
C HIS A 255 -10.53 13.32 -16.91
N LYS A 256 -11.11 14.52 -16.81
CA LYS A 256 -10.36 15.79 -16.91
C LYS A 256 -9.30 15.90 -15.81
N GLU A 257 -9.67 15.61 -14.57
CA GLU A 257 -8.72 15.68 -13.45
C GLU A 257 -7.65 14.59 -13.48
N VAL A 258 -7.96 13.41 -14.04
CA VAL A 258 -6.97 12.38 -14.32
C VAL A 258 -5.96 12.86 -15.37
N ASP A 259 -6.41 13.54 -16.42
CA ASP A 259 -5.51 14.10 -17.42
C ASP A 259 -4.63 15.22 -16.85
N GLU A 260 -5.19 16.07 -15.97
CA GLU A 260 -4.42 17.08 -15.22
C GLU A 260 -3.36 16.44 -14.31
N LEU A 261 -3.73 15.39 -13.58
CA LEU A 261 -2.81 14.63 -12.73
C LEU A 261 -1.66 14.01 -13.54
N ARG A 262 -1.97 13.39 -14.68
CA ARG A 262 -0.97 12.80 -15.58
C ARG A 262 -0.05 13.83 -16.20
N ALA A 263 -0.60 14.97 -16.62
CA ALA A 263 0.19 16.08 -17.16
C ALA A 263 1.17 16.62 -16.10
N ARG A 264 0.69 16.83 -14.87
CA ARG A 264 1.53 17.30 -13.76
C ARG A 264 2.59 16.28 -13.34
N GLN A 265 2.22 14.99 -13.30
CA GLN A 265 3.16 13.90 -13.06
C GLN A 265 4.28 13.90 -14.11
N LYS A 266 3.92 14.01 -15.39
CA LYS A 266 4.88 14.03 -16.50
C LYS A 266 5.85 15.21 -16.40
N GLU A 267 5.35 16.41 -16.14
CA GLU A 267 6.18 17.61 -15.94
C GLU A 267 7.20 17.41 -14.81
N LEU A 268 6.77 16.85 -13.68
CA LEU A 268 7.67 16.56 -12.56
C LEU A 268 8.66 15.45 -12.90
N MET A 269 8.26 14.42 -13.66
CA MET A 269 9.18 13.36 -14.11
C MET A 269 10.27 13.92 -15.03
N GLU A 270 9.90 14.79 -15.99
CA GLU A 270 10.85 15.49 -16.87
C GLU A 270 11.79 16.42 -16.08
N THR A 271 11.26 17.02 -15.02
CA THR A 271 12.04 17.89 -14.13
C THR A 271 12.96 17.10 -13.20
N CYS A 272 12.57 15.91 -12.74
CA CYS A 272 13.30 15.22 -11.68
C CYS A 272 14.27 14.16 -12.20
N LEU A 273 13.88 13.42 -13.25
CA LEU A 273 14.49 12.13 -13.55
C LEU A 273 15.49 12.20 -14.70
N SER A 274 16.62 11.50 -14.55
CA SER A 274 17.59 11.32 -15.65
C SER A 274 17.00 10.48 -16.78
N GLU A 275 16.34 9.37 -16.40
CA GLU A 275 15.55 8.54 -17.29
C GLU A 275 14.07 8.74 -16.97
N GLN A 276 13.20 8.94 -17.97
CA GLN A 276 11.76 9.10 -17.76
C GLN A 276 11.06 7.81 -17.27
N GLU A 277 11.80 6.71 -17.13
CA GLU A 277 11.30 5.42 -16.68
C GLU A 277 12.11 4.90 -15.48
N ALA A 278 11.49 4.03 -14.69
CA ALA A 278 12.16 3.38 -13.58
C ALA A 278 13.21 2.39 -14.10
N VAL A 279 14.38 2.36 -13.47
CA VAL A 279 15.51 1.52 -13.84
C VAL A 279 15.68 0.34 -12.89
N GLY A 280 16.28 -0.74 -13.39
CA GLY A 280 16.64 -1.89 -12.56
C GLY A 280 17.67 -1.54 -11.49
N LYS A 281 17.67 -2.28 -10.38
CA LYS A 281 18.53 -2.05 -9.20
C LYS A 281 20.02 -1.84 -9.52
N ASP A 282 20.54 -2.53 -10.54
CA ASP A 282 21.96 -2.49 -10.92
C ASP A 282 22.33 -1.22 -11.71
N HIS A 283 21.34 -0.45 -12.15
CA HIS A 283 21.48 0.81 -12.88
C HIS A 283 21.16 2.04 -12.03
N ILE A 284 20.83 1.85 -10.74
CA ILE A 284 20.61 2.95 -9.80
C ILE A 284 21.96 3.50 -9.34
N LYS A 285 22.22 4.77 -9.65
CA LYS A 285 23.49 5.44 -9.40
C LYS A 285 23.66 5.83 -7.92
N ASP A 286 22.59 6.33 -7.30
CA ASP A 286 22.58 6.70 -5.89
C ASP A 286 22.09 5.53 -5.01
N LYS A 287 23.00 4.95 -4.23
CA LYS A 287 22.66 3.82 -3.34
C LYS A 287 21.69 4.20 -2.23
N ALA A 288 21.58 5.48 -1.87
CA ALA A 288 20.56 5.94 -0.91
C ALA A 288 19.14 5.81 -1.48
N LEU A 289 18.98 5.77 -2.80
CA LEU A 289 17.69 5.60 -3.49
C LEU A 289 17.41 4.14 -3.89
N LEU A 290 18.24 3.19 -3.45
CA LEU A 290 18.08 1.77 -3.76
C LEU A 290 16.85 1.19 -3.02
N PRO A 291 15.81 0.72 -3.72
CA PRO A 291 14.66 0.08 -3.06
C PRO A 291 15.04 -1.27 -2.47
N PHE A 292 14.38 -1.63 -1.37
CA PHE A 292 14.52 -2.96 -0.77
C PHE A 292 14.10 -4.06 -1.76
N GLN A 293 14.97 -5.06 -1.92
CA GLN A 293 14.75 -6.21 -2.81
C GLN A 293 14.27 -7.41 -1.98
N SER A 294 13.29 -8.16 -2.48
CA SER A 294 12.75 -9.32 -1.75
C SER A 294 12.34 -10.46 -2.68
N GLY A 295 12.55 -11.69 -2.19
CA GLY A 295 12.17 -12.91 -2.90
C GLY A 295 12.82 -12.99 -4.28
N ALA A 296 11.98 -13.23 -5.29
CA ALA A 296 12.35 -13.26 -6.70
C ALA A 296 11.98 -11.94 -7.42
N ALA A 297 11.53 -10.92 -6.70
CA ALA A 297 11.15 -9.64 -7.30
C ALA A 297 12.38 -8.78 -7.60
N ASN A 298 12.40 -8.17 -8.77
CA ASN A 298 13.36 -7.13 -9.13
C ASN A 298 12.67 -5.77 -9.01
N ILE A 299 12.86 -5.09 -7.87
CA ILE A 299 12.21 -3.80 -7.59
C ILE A 299 12.99 -2.67 -8.25
N LEU A 300 12.29 -1.89 -9.08
CA LEU A 300 12.82 -0.76 -9.84
C LEU A 300 12.90 0.49 -8.98
N GLY A 301 13.82 1.38 -9.33
CA GLY A 301 13.96 2.71 -8.73
C GLY A 301 14.26 3.76 -9.79
N TYR A 302 14.72 4.95 -9.38
CA TYR A 302 14.89 6.09 -10.27
C TYR A 302 16.25 6.76 -10.06
N ASN A 303 16.82 7.33 -11.12
CA ASN A 303 17.94 8.26 -11.00
C ASN A 303 17.46 9.70 -11.18
N LEU A 304 17.97 10.60 -10.35
CA LEU A 304 17.70 12.03 -10.47
C LEU A 304 18.62 12.69 -11.50
N ARG A 305 18.19 13.81 -12.08
CA ARG A 305 19.07 14.69 -12.89
C ARG A 305 20.15 15.32 -12.00
N GLN A 306 21.32 15.61 -12.59
CA GLN A 306 22.49 16.11 -11.85
C GLN A 306 22.51 17.63 -11.69
N ASP A 307 21.80 18.37 -12.54
CA ASP A 307 21.82 19.83 -12.67
C ASP A 307 20.62 20.53 -11.99
N LEU A 308 20.08 19.92 -10.94
CA LEU A 308 18.96 20.47 -10.18
C LEU A 308 19.43 21.50 -9.15
N ASP A 309 18.74 22.64 -9.06
CA ASP A 309 18.93 23.55 -7.94
C ASP A 309 18.52 22.88 -6.61
N ASN A 310 19.05 23.38 -5.49
CA ASN A 310 18.88 22.76 -4.17
C ASN A 310 17.40 22.55 -3.78
N ARG A 311 16.49 23.45 -4.17
CA ARG A 311 15.07 23.33 -3.82
C ARG A 311 14.41 22.23 -4.64
N THR A 312 14.63 22.24 -5.95
CA THR A 312 14.11 21.21 -6.87
C THR A 312 14.66 19.84 -6.52
N LEU A 313 15.96 19.73 -6.23
CA LEU A 313 16.60 18.48 -5.81
C LEU A 313 15.91 17.87 -4.60
N ARG A 314 15.63 18.66 -3.55
CA ARG A 314 14.93 18.17 -2.35
C ARG A 314 13.54 17.63 -2.68
N THR A 315 12.75 18.37 -3.45
CA THR A 315 11.41 17.92 -3.90
C THR A 315 11.52 16.59 -4.66
N CYS A 316 12.40 16.53 -5.65
CA CYS A 316 12.60 15.34 -6.48
C CYS A 316 13.08 14.13 -5.66
N GLN A 317 14.01 14.34 -4.72
CA GLN A 317 14.46 13.30 -3.79
C GLN A 317 13.30 12.71 -3.00
N ARG A 318 12.38 13.53 -2.45
CA ARG A 318 11.21 13.02 -1.75
C ARG A 318 10.28 12.20 -2.62
N MET A 319 10.11 12.57 -3.89
CA MET A 319 9.24 11.84 -4.82
C MET A 319 9.76 10.44 -5.17
N VAL A 320 11.08 10.25 -5.22
CA VAL A 320 11.71 8.95 -5.57
C VAL A 320 12.16 8.13 -4.36
N MET A 321 12.16 8.70 -3.16
CA MET A 321 12.72 8.07 -1.97
C MET A 321 11.96 6.79 -1.61
N PRO A 322 12.64 5.63 -1.52
CA PRO A 322 11.97 4.40 -1.14
C PRO A 322 11.52 4.44 0.33
N GLU A 323 10.49 3.65 0.62
CA GLU A 323 9.73 3.70 1.88
C GLU A 323 10.59 3.60 3.14
N LEU A 324 11.55 2.66 3.19
CA LEU A 324 12.37 2.43 4.38
C LEU A 324 13.26 3.63 4.69
N GLN A 325 13.84 4.23 3.65
CA GLN A 325 14.68 5.42 3.75
C GLN A 325 13.86 6.63 4.18
N TYR A 326 12.68 6.81 3.61
CA TYR A 326 11.79 7.90 4.00
C TYR A 326 11.35 7.76 5.47
N MET A 327 10.95 6.56 5.87
CA MET A 327 10.56 6.28 7.25
C MET A 327 11.72 6.58 8.23
N SER A 328 12.94 6.14 7.93
CA SER A 328 14.12 6.42 8.77
C SER A 328 14.41 7.93 8.89
N GLN A 329 14.20 8.66 7.80
CA GLN A 329 14.39 10.11 7.78
C GLN A 329 13.33 10.85 8.60
N LEU A 330 12.06 10.44 8.51
CA LEU A 330 10.98 10.99 9.34
C LEU A 330 11.19 10.66 10.81
N TYR A 331 11.63 9.43 11.11
CA TYR A 331 11.93 9.01 12.48
C TYR A 331 13.01 9.91 13.08
N SER A 332 14.12 10.12 12.37
CA SER A 332 15.21 11.02 12.82
C SER A 332 14.77 12.47 12.98
N ALA A 333 13.79 12.92 12.19
CA ALA A 333 13.28 14.29 12.27
C ALA A 333 12.31 14.50 13.44
N GLN A 334 11.47 13.51 13.75
CA GLN A 334 10.47 13.59 14.82
C GLN A 334 11.02 13.20 16.19
N HIS A 335 12.02 12.32 16.25
CA HIS A 335 12.62 11.78 17.48
C HIS A 335 14.15 12.02 17.48
N PRO A 336 14.60 13.29 17.60
CA PRO A 336 16.01 13.68 17.49
C PRO A 336 16.89 13.32 18.69
#